data_AF-B1ZUC2-F1
#
_entry.id   AF-B1ZUC2-F1
#
_cell.length_a   1.000
_cell.length_b   1.000
_cell.length_c   1.000
_cell.angle_alpha   90.00
_cell.angle_beta   90.00
_cell.angle_gamma   90.00
#
_symmetry.space_group_name_H-M   'P 1'
#
loop_
_entity.id
_entity.type
_entity.pdbx_description
1 polymer ?
#
loop_
_entity_poly.entity_id
_entity_poly.type
_entity_poly.pdbx_seq_one_letter_code
_entity_poly.pdbx_strand_id
1 'polypeptide(L)'
;MSTRKNSLRVLPSIAERIPERASQLGVTVSGLIAAIVWNHAQAPCVIAAEASPPSLARVNLPCSWRRGMRAMLLRLARDAGLTPNALVEALLARELRSPEPTLTLLPRRGSVKPRL
;
A
#
# COMPACT_ATOMS: atom_id res chain seq x y z
N MET A 1 7.00 -17.67 -13.21
CA MET A 1 7.24 -16.21 -13.10
C MET A 1 7.64 -15.88 -11.68
N SER A 2 8.88 -15.45 -11.45
CA SER A 2 9.43 -15.17 -10.10
C SER A 2 8.90 -13.83 -9.57
N THR A 3 7.96 -13.88 -8.63
CA THR A 3 7.62 -12.71 -7.81
C THR A 3 8.81 -12.46 -6.87
N ARG A 4 9.65 -11.47 -7.18
CA ARG A 4 10.72 -11.06 -6.26
C ARG A 4 10.08 -10.70 -4.92
N LYS A 5 10.43 -11.44 -3.87
CA LYS A 5 10.06 -11.09 -2.49
C LYS A 5 10.71 -9.73 -2.20
N ASN A 6 9.89 -8.72 -1.92
CA ASN A 6 10.38 -7.43 -1.45
C ASN A 6 9.94 -7.28 0.00
N SER A 7 10.84 -6.76 0.83
CA SER A 7 10.51 -6.39 2.20
C SER A 7 10.30 -4.88 2.23
N LEU A 8 9.08 -4.46 2.54
CA LEU A 8 8.79 -3.05 2.83
C LEU A 8 9.16 -2.79 4.29
N ARG A 9 9.99 -1.79 4.58
CA ARG A 9 10.33 -1.43 5.95
C ARG A 9 9.32 -0.42 6.46
N VAL A 10 8.49 -0.79 7.43
CA VAL A 10 7.44 0.06 7.97
C VAL A 10 7.51 0.15 9.49
N LEU A 11 6.88 1.16 10.07
CA LEU A 11 6.65 1.23 11.51
C LEU A 11 5.90 -0.03 12.02
N PRO A 12 6.23 -0.53 13.23
CA PRO A 12 5.58 -1.71 13.80
C PRO A 12 4.04 -1.60 13.84
N SER A 13 3.52 -0.42 14.22
CA SER A 13 2.08 -0.15 14.27
C SER A 13 1.37 -0.28 12.92
N ILE A 14 2.09 -0.07 11.81
CA ILE A 14 1.59 -0.30 10.45
C ILE A 14 1.65 -1.79 10.13
N ALA A 15 2.77 -2.45 10.41
CA ALA A 15 2.96 -3.87 10.11
C ALA A 15 1.92 -4.77 10.80
N GLU A 16 1.53 -4.43 12.03
CA GLU A 16 0.54 -5.18 12.81
C GLU A 16 -0.88 -5.06 12.25
N ARG A 17 -1.27 -3.86 11.77
CA ARG A 17 -2.65 -3.56 11.36
C ARG A 17 -2.94 -3.84 9.88
N ILE A 18 -1.92 -3.81 9.02
CA ILE A 18 -2.09 -4.00 7.57
C ILE A 18 -2.65 -5.40 7.20
N PRO A 19 -2.20 -6.52 7.80
CA PRO A 19 -2.78 -7.83 7.53
C PRO A 19 -4.28 -7.90 7.85
N GLU A 20 -4.70 -7.31 8.97
CA GLU A 20 -6.11 -7.24 9.36
C GLU A 20 -6.92 -6.41 8.35
N ARG A 21 -6.43 -5.22 7.99
CA ARG A 21 -7.08 -4.34 6.99
C ARG A 21 -7.19 -5.02 5.62
N ALA A 22 -6.17 -5.76 5.20
CA ALA A 22 -6.20 -6.52 3.95
C ALA A 22 -7.26 -7.63 4.01
N SER A 23 -7.38 -8.33 5.14
CA SER A 23 -8.38 -9.37 5.38
C SER A 23 -9.81 -8.81 5.35
N GLN A 24 -10.06 -7.67 6.00
CA GLN A 24 -11.35 -6.96 5.98
C GLN A 24 -11.80 -6.62 4.55
N LEU A 25 -10.85 -6.35 3.66
CA LEU A 25 -11.07 -6.03 2.26
C LEU A 25 -11.09 -7.27 1.33
N GLY A 26 -10.92 -8.48 1.86
CA GLY A 26 -10.86 -9.71 1.08
C GLY A 26 -9.67 -9.78 0.11
N VAL A 27 -8.57 -9.09 0.42
CA VAL A 27 -7.36 -9.04 -0.43
C VAL A 27 -6.11 -9.48 0.32
N THR A 28 -5.06 -9.83 -0.42
CA THR A 28 -3.74 -10.05 0.17
C THR A 28 -3.08 -8.71 0.52
N VAL A 29 -2.13 -8.70 1.46
CA VAL A 29 -1.31 -7.52 1.79
C VAL A 29 -0.67 -6.91 0.53
N SER A 30 -0.15 -7.74 -0.36
CA SER A 30 0.42 -7.26 -1.64
C SER A 30 -0.65 -6.64 -2.56
N GLY A 31 -1.87 -7.17 -2.53
CA GLY A 31 -3.02 -6.60 -3.26
C GLY A 31 -3.45 -5.25 -2.70
N LEU A 32 -3.52 -5.13 -1.37
CA LEU A 32 -3.81 -3.87 -0.67
C LEU A 32 -2.79 -2.79 -1.02
N ILE A 33 -1.49 -3.08 -0.88
CA ILE A 33 -0.44 -2.10 -1.17
C ILE A 33 -0.52 -1.66 -2.65
N ALA A 34 -0.72 -2.60 -3.57
CA ALA A 34 -0.88 -2.28 -4.98
C ALA A 34 -2.09 -1.37 -5.25
N ALA A 35 -3.22 -1.62 -4.60
CA ALA A 35 -4.42 -0.79 -4.73
C ALA A 35 -4.20 0.62 -4.19
N ILE A 36 -3.54 0.78 -3.04
CA ILE A 36 -3.25 2.09 -2.46
C ILE A 36 -2.31 2.90 -3.37
N VAL A 37 -1.23 2.29 -3.85
CA VAL A 37 -0.28 2.95 -4.77
C VAL A 37 -0.98 3.34 -6.07
N TRP A 38 -1.82 2.46 -6.62
CA TRP A 38 -2.60 2.76 -7.82
C TRP A 38 -3.60 3.90 -7.58
N ASN A 39 -4.32 3.88 -6.46
CA ASN A 39 -5.28 4.91 -6.11
C ASN A 39 -4.60 6.28 -5.98
N HIS A 40 -3.44 6.34 -5.33
CA HIS A 40 -2.63 7.56 -5.26
C HIS A 40 -2.13 8.02 -6.64
N ALA A 41 -1.84 7.10 -7.55
CA ALA A 41 -1.46 7.47 -8.92
C ALA A 41 -2.62 8.11 -9.71
N GLN A 42 -3.87 7.71 -9.43
CA GLN A 42 -5.08 8.23 -10.09
C GLN A 42 -5.58 9.52 -9.42
N ALA A 43 -5.52 9.57 -8.09
CA ALA A 43 -5.90 10.71 -7.26
C ALA A 43 -4.74 11.04 -6.30
N PRO A 44 -3.73 11.79 -6.78
CA PRO A 44 -2.62 12.23 -5.95
C PRO A 44 -3.11 13.03 -4.76
N CYS A 45 -2.46 12.82 -3.62
CA CYS A 45 -2.75 13.52 -2.38
C CYS A 45 -1.44 13.96 -1.74
N VAL A 46 -1.49 15.03 -0.96
CA VAL A 46 -0.33 15.49 -0.21
C VAL A 46 0.02 14.45 0.84
N ILE A 47 1.24 13.94 0.78
CA ILE A 47 1.76 12.92 1.68
C ILE A 47 3.13 13.36 2.20
N ALA A 48 3.33 13.23 3.50
CA ALA A 48 4.61 13.39 4.16
C ALA A 48 5.08 12.03 4.71
N ALA A 49 6.38 11.86 4.86
CA ALA A 49 6.94 10.67 5.51
C ALA A 49 6.43 10.56 6.96
N GLU A 50 6.15 9.33 7.40
CA GLU A 50 5.76 9.09 8.79
C GLU A 50 6.95 9.39 9.73
N ALA A 51 6.70 10.23 10.72
CA ALA A 51 7.67 10.54 11.75
C ALA A 51 8.02 9.25 12.50
N SER A 52 9.30 8.91 12.56
CA SER A 52 9.77 7.79 13.35
C SER A 52 10.37 8.32 14.63
N PRO A 53 9.83 7.99 15.82
CA PRO A 53 10.57 8.23 17.04
C PRO A 53 11.88 7.42 16.99
N PRO A 54 12.99 7.96 17.50
CA PRO A 54 14.32 7.37 17.37
C PRO A 54 14.43 5.96 17.97
N SER A 55 13.49 5.56 18.82
CA SER A 55 13.44 4.25 19.49
C SER A 55 12.73 3.14 18.70
N LEU A 56 11.92 3.46 17.68
CA LEU A 56 11.16 2.44 16.95
C LEU A 56 11.90 1.98 15.69
N ALA A 57 12.52 0.81 15.77
CA ALA A 57 13.07 0.14 14.60
C ALA A 57 11.94 -0.25 13.64
N ARG A 58 12.05 0.18 12.37
CA ARG A 58 11.15 -0.28 11.30
C ARG A 58 11.30 -1.78 11.08
N VAL A 59 10.18 -2.46 10.88
CA VAL A 59 10.11 -3.91 10.66
C VAL A 59 9.84 -4.24 9.19
N ASN A 60 10.23 -5.44 8.77
CA ASN A 60 10.01 -5.91 7.40
C ASN A 60 8.58 -6.46 7.24
N LEU A 61 7.75 -5.79 6.46
CA LEU A 61 6.47 -6.30 6.00
C LEU A 61 6.68 -7.11 4.69
N PRO A 62 6.38 -8.43 4.69
CA PRO A 62 6.51 -9.25 3.50
C PRO A 62 5.52 -8.81 2.42
N CYS A 63 6.02 -8.45 1.24
CA CYS A 63 5.17 -8.11 0.10
C CYS A 63 5.80 -8.51 -1.24
N SER A 64 4.95 -8.53 -2.26
CA SER A 64 5.37 -8.74 -3.65
C SER A 64 4.89 -7.58 -4.50
N TRP A 65 5.79 -7.03 -5.29
CA TRP A 65 5.46 -5.97 -6.25
C TRP A 65 5.07 -6.58 -7.59
N ARG A 66 3.91 -6.17 -8.13
CA ARG A 66 3.50 -6.57 -9.49
C ARG A 66 4.43 -5.93 -10.53
N ARG A 67 4.57 -6.60 -11.68
CA ARG A 67 5.33 -6.08 -12.84
C ARG A 67 4.75 -4.72 -13.26
N GLY A 68 5.63 -3.74 -13.48
CA GLY A 68 5.26 -2.36 -13.84
C GLY A 68 5.07 -1.41 -12.66
N MET A 69 4.82 -1.93 -11.45
CA MET A 69 4.54 -1.07 -10.29
C MET A 69 5.78 -0.31 -9.79
N ARG A 70 6.98 -0.87 -9.98
CA ARG A 70 8.23 -0.23 -9.56
C ARG A 70 8.47 1.12 -10.27
N ALA A 71 8.22 1.20 -11.58
CA ALA A 71 8.42 2.44 -12.33
C ALA A 71 7.43 3.53 -11.88
N MET A 72 6.16 3.15 -11.69
CA MET A 72 5.14 4.02 -11.12
C MET A 72 5.52 4.51 -9.72
N LEU A 73 5.93 3.59 -8.84
CA LEU A 73 6.34 3.91 -7.47
C LEU A 73 7.51 4.89 -7.43
N LEU A 74 8.54 4.68 -8.27
CA LEU A 74 9.69 5.58 -8.38
C LEU A 74 9.30 6.98 -8.85
N ARG A 75 8.36 7.08 -9.79
CA ARG A 75 7.84 8.37 -10.26
C ARG A 75 7.10 9.10 -9.14
N LEU A 76 6.10 8.45 -8.53
CA LEU A 76 5.30 9.04 -7.45
C LEU A 76 6.16 9.46 -6.25
N ALA A 77 7.17 8.65 -5.91
CA ALA A 77 8.07 8.97 -4.81
C ALA A 77 8.90 10.21 -5.11
N ARG A 78 9.39 10.35 -6.35
CA ARG A 78 10.09 11.56 -6.80
C ARG A 78 9.19 12.80 -6.74
N ASP A 79 7.96 12.70 -7.23
CA ASP A 79 7.00 13.81 -7.25
C ASP A 79 6.66 14.28 -5.82
N ALA A 80 6.66 13.35 -4.86
CA ALA A 80 6.46 13.65 -3.44
C ALA A 80 7.74 14.03 -2.67
N GLY A 81 8.93 13.98 -3.29
CA GLY A 81 10.21 14.21 -2.61
C GLY A 81 10.56 13.12 -1.57
N LEU A 82 10.03 11.91 -1.72
CA LEU A 82 10.17 10.80 -0.79
C LEU A 82 10.96 9.62 -1.39
N THR A 83 11.46 8.74 -0.52
CA THR A 83 11.91 7.42 -0.99
C THR A 83 10.69 6.53 -1.29
N PRO A 84 10.81 5.53 -2.18
CA PRO A 84 9.69 4.65 -2.50
C PRO A 84 9.17 3.89 -1.27
N ASN A 85 10.03 3.56 -0.32
CA ASN A 85 9.64 2.93 0.93
C ASN A 85 8.85 3.90 1.83
N ALA A 86 9.33 5.14 1.98
CA ALA A 86 8.66 6.17 2.78
C ALA A 86 7.29 6.57 2.20
N LEU A 87 7.18 6.66 0.87
CA LEU A 87 5.90 6.92 0.21
C LEU A 87 4.87 5.84 0.54
N VAL A 88 5.25 4.56 0.41
CA VAL A 88 4.32 3.45 0.68
C VAL A 88 3.97 3.38 2.16
N GLU A 89 4.95 3.56 3.04
CA GLU A 89 4.72 3.62 4.49
C GLU A 89 3.68 4.69 4.83
N ALA A 90 3.84 5.91 4.31
CA ALA A 90 2.91 7.01 4.57
C ALA A 90 1.52 6.79 3.95
N LEU A 91 1.47 6.18 2.75
CA LEU A 91 0.23 5.76 2.12
C LEU A 91 -0.53 4.71 2.97
N LEU A 92 0.18 3.73 3.51
CA LEU A 92 -0.39 2.70 4.40
C LEU A 92 -0.87 3.32 5.71
N ALA A 93 -0.09 4.21 6.31
CA ALA A 93 -0.47 4.91 7.53
C ALA A 93 -1.72 5.77 7.33
N ARG A 94 -1.85 6.45 6.18
CA ARG A 94 -3.06 7.20 5.83
C ARG A 94 -4.27 6.28 5.68
N GLU A 95 -4.14 5.15 5.00
CA GLU A 95 -5.22 4.18 4.85
C GLU A 95 -5.68 3.62 6.21
N LEU A 96 -4.74 3.35 7.13
CA LEU A 96 -5.04 2.87 8.49
C LEU A 96 -5.66 3.92 9.41
N ARG A 97 -5.54 5.21 9.07
CA ARG A 97 -6.20 6.32 9.77
C ARG A 97 -7.67 6.49 9.32
N SER A 98 -8.02 6.03 8.12
CA SER A 98 -9.40 6.10 7.64
C SER A 98 -10.25 5.02 8.33
N PRO A 99 -11.37 5.38 9.00
CA PRO A 99 -12.24 4.40 9.64
C PRO A 99 -12.81 3.42 8.61
N GLU A 100 -13.20 3.94 7.45
CA GLU A 100 -13.70 3.15 6.32
C GLU A 100 -12.60 2.93 5.28
N PRO A 101 -12.58 1.77 4.61
CA PRO A 101 -11.65 1.52 3.52
C PRO A 101 -11.88 2.51 2.38
N THR A 102 -10.91 3.41 2.17
CA THR A 102 -10.96 4.43 1.10
C THR A 102 -10.78 3.83 -0.29
N LEU A 103 -10.46 2.54 -0.36
CA LEU A 103 -10.17 1.84 -1.59
C LEU A 103 -11.44 1.32 -2.23
N THR A 104 -11.86 1.98 -3.31
CA THR A 104 -12.79 1.39 -4.26
C THR A 104 -12.05 0.29 -5.03
N LEU A 105 -12.00 -0.91 -4.45
CA LEU A 105 -11.54 -2.09 -5.16
C LEU A 105 -12.61 -2.47 -6.18
N LEU A 106 -12.43 -2.02 -7.43
CA LEU A 106 -13.29 -2.47 -8.52
C LEU A 106 -13.22 -4.01 -8.56
N PRO A 107 -14.37 -4.70 -8.60
CA PRO A 107 -14.38 -6.15 -8.65
C PRO A 107 -13.56 -6.63 -9.85
N ARG A 108 -12.89 -7.78 -9.68
CA ARG A 108 -12.19 -8.43 -10.80
C ARG A 108 -13.12 -8.48 -12.00
N ARG A 109 -12.66 -8.03 -13.18
CA ARG A 109 -13.37 -8.27 -14.45
C ARG A 109 -13.76 -9.75 -14.50
N GLY A 110 -15.07 -10.03 -14.45
CA GLY A 110 -15.65 -11.38 -14.47
C GLY A 110 -16.18 -11.93 -13.14
N SER A 111 -16.07 -11.23 -12.00
CA SER A 111 -16.58 -11.75 -10.70
C SER A 111 -18.01 -11.31 -10.36
N VAL A 112 -18.61 -10.40 -11.14
CA VAL A 112 -20.02 -10.04 -11.00
C VAL A 112 -20.77 -10.74 -12.13
N LYS A 113 -21.34 -11.91 -11.85
CA LYS A 113 -22.53 -12.31 -12.60
C LYS A 113 -23.62 -11.30 -12.22
N PRO A 114 -24.25 -10.59 -13.16
CA PRO A 114 -25.46 -9.85 -12.83
C PRO A 114 -26.42 -10.86 -12.20
N ARG A 115 -26.91 -10.56 -10.99
CA ARG A 115 -28.09 -11.27 -10.50
C ARG A 115 -29.23 -10.82 -11.42
N LEU A 116 -29.90 -11.82 -11.99
CA LEU A 116 -31.06 -11.71 -12.87
C LEU A 116 -32.08 -10.69 -12.34
#